data_AF-A0A2V4BCS0-F1
#
_entry.id   AF-A0A2V4BCS0-F1
#
_cell.length_a   1.000
_cell.length_b   1.000
_cell.length_c   1.000
_cell.angle_alpha   90.00
_cell.angle_beta   90.00
_cell.angle_gamma   90.00
#
_symmetry.space_group_name_H-M   'P 1'
#
loop_
_entity.id
_entity.type
_entity.pdbx_description
1 polymer ?
#
loop_
_entity_poly.entity_id
_entity_poly.type
_entity_poly.pdbx_seq_one_letter_code
_entity_poly.pdbx_strand_id
1 'polypeptide(L)'
;MILDDYFARLETEHQAEVERGEHDLQCEWRPRQCMCHCSKRRREAAGHTEPPELDWQAPLCTRCWNETESDADGYTCDTCSAFWNHDGTFGHFTDDYGELTPRPIIDVQLPPLPEEVHA
;
A
#
# COMPACT_ATOMS: atom_id res chain seq x y z
N MET A 1 -1.29 -14.67 28.68
CA MET A 1 -1.63 -13.25 28.89
C MET A 1 -1.31 -12.49 27.60
N ILE A 2 -2.16 -12.65 26.58
CA ILE A 2 -1.97 -12.08 25.22
C ILE A 2 -3.34 -11.71 24.63
N LEU A 3 -4.38 -12.50 24.90
CA LEU A 3 -5.74 -12.26 24.40
C LEU A 3 -6.51 -11.19 25.17
N ASP A 4 -6.39 -11.13 26.50
CA ASP A 4 -7.13 -10.17 27.32
C ASP A 4 -6.65 -8.73 27.09
N ASP A 5 -5.33 -8.52 26.97
CA ASP A 5 -4.74 -7.22 26.64
C ASP A 5 -5.15 -6.74 25.23
N TYR A 6 -5.27 -7.68 24.29
CA TYR A 6 -5.75 -7.39 22.93
C TYR A 6 -7.20 -6.88 22.94
N PHE A 7 -8.10 -7.56 23.66
CA PHE A 7 -9.50 -7.13 23.73
C PHE A 7 -9.68 -5.81 24.48
N ALA A 8 -8.89 -5.56 25.54
CA ALA A 8 -8.91 -4.28 26.24
C ALA A 8 -8.46 -3.11 25.33
N ARG A 9 -7.46 -3.34 24.47
CA ARG A 9 -7.05 -2.34 23.47
C ARG A 9 -8.15 -2.08 22.45
N LEU A 10 -8.79 -3.13 21.91
CA LEU A 10 -9.90 -2.97 20.96
C LEU A 10 -11.08 -2.21 21.57
N GLU A 11 -11.40 -2.45 22.85
CA GLU A 11 -12.45 -1.72 23.56
C GLU A 11 -12.10 -0.24 23.72
N THR A 12 -10.84 0.05 24.06
CA THR A 12 -10.35 1.43 24.15
C THR A 12 -10.38 2.14 22.80
N GLU A 13 -9.95 1.48 21.72
CA GLU A 13 -10.02 2.01 20.35
C GLU A 13 -11.47 2.26 19.93
N HIS A 14 -12.37 1.32 20.18
CA HIS A 14 -13.79 1.47 19.86
C HIS A 14 -14.44 2.65 20.60
N GLN A 15 -14.15 2.82 21.89
CA GLN A 15 -14.65 3.95 22.66
C GLN A 15 -14.19 5.30 22.07
N ALA A 16 -12.93 5.38 21.64
CA ALA A 16 -12.41 6.56 20.96
C ALA A 16 -13.10 6.80 19.60
N GLU A 17 -13.43 5.75 18.84
CA GLU A 17 -14.21 5.84 17.60
C GLU A 17 -15.63 6.36 17.85
N VAL A 18 -16.29 5.89 18.91
CA VAL A 18 -17.63 6.36 19.33
C VAL A 18 -17.58 7.86 19.65
N GLU A 19 -16.58 8.31 20.39
CA GLU A 19 -16.39 9.73 20.73
C GLU A 19 -16.14 10.61 19.50
N ARG A 20 -15.50 10.06 18.46
CA ARG A 20 -15.35 10.73 17.15
C ARG A 20 -16.61 10.72 16.28
N GLY A 21 -17.68 10.05 16.72
CA GLY A 21 -18.93 9.89 15.95
C GLY A 21 -18.82 8.87 14.82
N GLU A 22 -17.84 7.97 14.88
CA GLU A 22 -17.65 6.93 13.87
C GLU A 22 -18.64 5.77 14.01
N HIS A 23 -19.34 5.69 15.14
CA HIS A 23 -20.39 4.71 15.42
C HIS A 23 -21.71 5.39 15.74
N ASP A 24 -22.81 4.79 15.30
CA ASP A 24 -24.16 5.26 15.62
C ASP A 24 -24.74 4.56 16.85
N LEU A 25 -25.92 5.00 17.28
CA LEU A 25 -26.62 4.45 18.44
C LEU A 25 -27.07 2.99 18.27
N GLN A 26 -27.02 2.46 17.04
CA GLN A 26 -27.33 1.06 16.72
C GLN A 26 -26.05 0.25 16.51
N CYS A 27 -24.89 0.72 17.00
CA CYS A 27 -23.65 -0.02 16.88
C CYS A 27 -23.78 -1.40 17.54
N GLU A 28 -23.41 -2.44 16.78
CA GLU A 28 -23.49 -3.85 17.19
C GLU A 28 -22.13 -4.38 17.66
N TRP A 29 -21.15 -3.50 17.89
CA TRP A 29 -19.78 -3.87 18.21
C TRP A 29 -19.72 -4.79 19.43
N ARG A 30 -18.91 -5.85 19.30
CA ARG A 30 -18.62 -6.80 20.38
C ARG A 30 -17.13 -7.13 20.34
N PRO A 31 -16.41 -7.11 21.48
CA PRO A 31 -14.95 -7.28 21.52
C PRO A 31 -14.46 -8.56 20.84
N ARG A 32 -15.28 -9.63 20.83
CA ARG A 32 -14.93 -10.96 20.30
C ARG A 32 -15.47 -11.27 18.91
N GLN A 33 -16.28 -10.37 18.33
CA GLN A 33 -16.90 -10.60 17.03
C GLN A 33 -16.55 -9.52 16.01
N CYS A 34 -15.87 -8.42 16.41
CA CYS A 34 -15.30 -7.37 15.56
C CYS A 34 -16.13 -6.95 14.34
N MET A 35 -17.46 -7.02 14.43
CA MET A 35 -18.37 -6.66 13.35
C MET A 35 -19.22 -5.49 13.83
N CYS A 36 -19.20 -4.40 13.08
CA CYS A 36 -20.14 -3.29 13.22
C CYS A 36 -20.67 -2.89 11.84
N HIS A 37 -21.94 -2.49 11.78
CA HIS A 37 -22.61 -2.07 10.55
C HIS A 37 -22.70 -0.54 10.41
N CYS A 38 -22.02 0.22 11.28
CA CYS A 38 -22.05 1.69 11.28
C CYS A 38 -21.60 2.29 9.95
N SER A 39 -20.50 1.77 9.38
CA SER A 39 -20.00 2.22 8.06
C SER A 39 -21.02 1.98 6.95
N LYS A 40 -21.67 0.80 6.94
CA LYS A 40 -22.74 0.48 5.99
C LYS A 40 -23.92 1.44 6.12
N ARG A 41 -24.43 1.66 7.33
CA ARG A 41 -25.58 2.56 7.57
C ARG A 41 -25.27 3.99 7.19
N ARG A 42 -24.07 4.49 7.52
CA ARG A 42 -23.61 5.83 7.09
C ARG A 42 -23.61 5.95 5.57
N ARG A 43 -23.06 4.94 4.88
CA ARG A 43 -23.02 4.87 3.42
C ARG A 43 -24.44 4.89 2.82
N GLU A 44 -25.35 4.08 3.34
CA GLU A 44 -26.75 4.02 2.89
C GLU A 44 -27.51 5.34 3.16
N ALA A 45 -27.30 5.97 4.32
CA ALA A 45 -27.89 7.26 4.67
C ALA A 45 -27.40 8.41 3.76
N ALA A 46 -26.17 8.32 3.27
CA ALA A 46 -25.61 9.25 2.28
C ALA A 46 -26.06 8.93 0.83
N GLY A 47 -26.88 7.90 0.62
CA GLY A 47 -27.37 7.50 -0.71
C GLY A 47 -26.40 6.63 -1.51
N HIS A 48 -25.25 6.24 -0.95
CA HIS A 48 -24.25 5.40 -1.62
C HIS A 48 -24.63 3.92 -1.55
N THR A 49 -25.74 3.55 -2.19
CA THR A 49 -26.29 2.19 -2.12
C THR A 49 -25.67 1.22 -3.13
N GLU A 50 -25.00 1.74 -4.15
CA GLU A 50 -24.30 0.99 -5.17
C GLU A 50 -22.77 1.20 -5.04
N PRO A 51 -21.94 0.20 -5.37
CA PRO A 51 -20.50 0.40 -5.51
C PRO A 51 -20.21 1.49 -6.55
N PRO A 52 -19.16 2.31 -6.36
CA PRO A 52 -18.76 3.26 -7.40
C PRO A 52 -18.31 2.51 -8.66
N GLU A 53 -18.55 3.10 -9.83
CA GLU A 53 -17.87 2.69 -11.05
C GLU A 53 -16.40 3.06 -10.91
N LEU A 54 -15.53 2.05 -10.96
CA LEU A 54 -14.10 2.24 -10.94
C LEU A 54 -13.58 1.94 -12.34
N ASP A 55 -13.05 2.97 -12.99
CA ASP A 55 -12.23 2.75 -14.17
C ASP A 55 -10.92 2.12 -13.72
N TRP A 56 -10.61 0.97 -14.31
CA TRP A 56 -9.33 0.33 -14.06
C TRP A 56 -8.21 1.26 -14.56
N GLN A 57 -7.22 1.51 -13.70
CA GLN A 57 -6.03 2.28 -14.03
C GLN A 57 -4.81 1.37 -13.94
N ALA A 58 -4.02 1.36 -15.01
CA ALA A 58 -2.71 0.72 -15.00
C ALA A 58 -1.82 1.37 -13.92
N PRO A 59 -0.98 0.59 -13.22
CA PRO A 59 -0.04 1.16 -12.27
C PRO A 59 0.97 2.07 -12.99
N LEU A 60 1.53 3.03 -12.28
CA LEU A 60 2.67 3.79 -12.80
C LEU A 60 3.95 2.97 -12.69
N CYS A 61 4.89 3.21 -13.59
CA CYS A 61 6.22 2.62 -13.50
C CYS A 61 6.92 3.09 -12.21
N THR A 62 7.34 2.16 -11.37
CA THR A 62 7.97 2.47 -10.07
C THR A 62 9.33 3.19 -10.19
N ARG A 63 9.93 3.20 -11.38
CA ARG A 63 11.23 3.83 -11.65
C ARG A 63 11.12 5.24 -12.19
N CYS A 64 10.29 5.46 -13.21
CA CYS A 64 10.16 6.75 -13.88
C CYS A 64 8.82 7.45 -13.66
N TRP A 65 7.87 6.79 -13.00
CA TRP A 65 6.51 7.29 -12.72
C TRP A 65 5.66 7.61 -13.96
N ASN A 66 6.10 7.18 -15.15
CA ASN A 66 5.26 7.23 -16.36
C ASN A 66 4.19 6.15 -16.33
N GLU A 67 3.15 6.37 -17.14
CA GLU A 67 2.09 5.40 -17.39
C GLU A 67 2.65 4.09 -17.95
N THR A 68 1.97 3.00 -17.64
CA THR A 68 2.29 1.68 -18.16
C THR A 68 1.19 1.21 -19.08
N GLU A 69 1.57 0.42 -20.06
CA GLU A 69 0.64 -0.36 -20.85
C GLU A 69 0.40 -1.69 -20.14
N SER A 70 -0.83 -2.20 -20.23
CA SER A 70 -1.20 -3.49 -19.67
C SER A 70 -1.73 -4.38 -20.77
N ASP A 71 -1.22 -5.60 -20.82
CA ASP A 71 -1.71 -6.66 -21.69
C ASP A 71 -2.23 -7.85 -20.86
N ALA A 72 -2.30 -9.04 -21.45
CA ALA A 72 -2.75 -10.25 -20.76
C ALA A 72 -1.68 -10.85 -19.83
N ASP A 73 -0.42 -10.46 -20.00
CA ASP A 73 0.74 -11.07 -19.35
C ASP A 73 1.29 -10.17 -18.23
N GLY A 74 1.16 -8.85 -18.36
CA GLY A 74 1.61 -7.94 -17.31
C GLY A 74 1.55 -6.46 -17.68
N TYR A 75 2.52 -5.73 -17.15
CA TYR A 75 2.68 -4.29 -17.29
C TYR A 75 3.99 -3.98 -17.97
N THR A 76 3.95 -3.10 -18.97
CA THR A 76 5.12 -2.63 -19.70
C THR A 76 5.29 -1.13 -19.54
N CYS A 77 6.51 -0.69 -19.28
CA CYS A 77 6.91 0.70 -19.32
C CYS A 77 7.87 0.94 -20.48
N ASP A 78 7.37 1.59 -21.53
CA ASP A 78 8.16 1.89 -22.73
C ASP A 78 9.32 2.85 -22.47
N THR A 79 9.18 3.74 -21.49
CA THR A 79 10.25 4.70 -21.14
C THR A 79 11.46 4.00 -20.52
N CYS A 80 11.21 2.96 -19.73
CA CYS A 80 12.25 2.20 -19.03
C CYS A 80 12.58 0.89 -19.72
N SER A 81 11.90 0.56 -20.83
CA SER A 81 11.93 -0.75 -21.49
C SER A 81 11.79 -1.88 -20.47
N ALA A 82 10.80 -1.81 -19.57
CA ALA A 82 10.67 -2.73 -18.44
C ALA A 82 9.30 -3.39 -18.41
N PHE A 83 9.27 -4.69 -18.12
CA PHE A 83 8.06 -5.48 -17.94
C PHE A 83 8.00 -6.08 -16.54
N TRP A 84 6.81 -6.23 -15.96
CA TRP A 84 6.55 -7.05 -14.76
C TRP A 84 5.12 -7.62 -14.77
N ASN A 85 4.90 -8.74 -14.07
CA ASN A 85 3.60 -9.41 -13.99
C ASN A 85 2.56 -8.57 -13.24
N HIS A 86 1.27 -8.90 -13.43
CA HIS A 86 0.17 -8.20 -12.76
C HIS A 86 0.21 -8.25 -11.23
N ASP A 87 0.84 -9.28 -10.65
CA ASP A 87 1.04 -9.42 -9.20
C ASP A 87 2.26 -8.62 -8.68
N GLY A 88 2.93 -7.88 -9.55
CA GLY A 88 4.12 -7.08 -9.22
C GLY A 88 5.43 -7.89 -9.19
N THR A 89 5.44 -9.13 -9.69
CA THR A 89 6.63 -10.00 -9.69
C THR A 89 7.29 -10.13 -11.08
N PHE A 90 8.44 -10.81 -11.14
CA PHE A 90 9.18 -11.12 -12.38
C PHE A 90 9.48 -9.93 -13.30
N GLY A 91 10.08 -8.89 -12.72
CA GLY A 91 10.56 -7.73 -13.48
C GLY A 91 11.75 -8.04 -14.39
N HIS A 92 11.67 -7.70 -15.68
CA HIS A 92 12.80 -7.78 -16.61
C HIS A 92 12.79 -6.60 -17.60
N PHE A 93 13.92 -6.37 -18.26
CA PHE A 93 14.02 -5.37 -19.32
C PHE A 93 13.69 -6.01 -20.67
N THR A 94 12.92 -5.29 -21.49
CA THR A 94 12.43 -5.72 -22.81
C THR A 94 13.27 -5.16 -23.96
N ASP A 95 14.33 -4.39 -23.66
CA ASP A 95 15.26 -3.90 -24.69
C ASP A 95 16.38 -4.90 -25.02
N ASP A 96 16.93 -4.76 -26.23
CA ASP A 96 18.00 -5.61 -26.75
C ASP A 96 19.36 -5.38 -26.06
N TYR A 97 19.42 -4.47 -25.07
CA TYR A 97 20.57 -4.35 -24.18
C TYR A 97 20.47 -5.43 -23.10
N GLY A 98 20.80 -6.65 -23.55
CA GLY A 98 20.62 -7.90 -22.83
C GLY A 98 21.07 -7.89 -21.37
N GLU A 99 20.44 -8.80 -20.61
CA GLU A 99 20.74 -9.19 -19.23
C GLU A 99 21.85 -8.37 -18.59
N LEU A 100 21.47 -7.41 -17.73
CA LEU A 100 22.39 -6.79 -16.80
C LEU A 100 23.04 -7.89 -15.98
N THR A 101 24.19 -8.37 -16.43
CA THR A 101 25.10 -9.14 -15.60
C THR A 101 25.28 -8.31 -14.34
N PRO A 102 24.93 -8.83 -13.16
CA PRO A 102 24.99 -8.05 -11.93
C PRO A 102 26.42 -7.53 -11.80
N ARG A 103 26.58 -6.20 -11.87
CA ARG A 103 27.90 -5.61 -11.65
C ARG A 103 28.27 -5.91 -10.20
N PRO A 104 29.49 -6.42 -9.93
CA PRO A 104 29.94 -6.58 -8.55
C PRO A 104 29.82 -5.22 -7.86
N ILE A 105 29.31 -5.23 -6.64
CA ILE A 105 29.33 -4.06 -5.76
C ILE A 105 30.80 -3.66 -5.66
N ILE A 106 31.17 -2.57 -6.33
CA ILE A 106 32.46 -1.95 -6.11
C ILE A 106 32.36 -1.37 -4.71
N ASP A 107 33.17 -1.87 -3.78
CA ASP A 107 33.35 -1.27 -2.46
C ASP A 107 33.67 0.21 -2.66
N VAL A 108 32.66 1.06 -2.47
CA VAL A 108 32.84 2.50 -2.49
C VAL A 108 33.64 2.82 -1.24
N GLN A 109 34.95 3.02 -1.38
CA GLN A 109 35.75 3.65 -0.34
C GLN A 109 35.19 5.06 -0.14
N LEU A 110 34.36 5.21 0.89
CA LEU A 110 33.93 6.52 1.34
C LEU A 110 35.18 7.30 1.78
N PRO A 111 35.32 8.58 1.37
CA PRO A 111 36.40 9.40 1.86
C PRO A 111 36.31 9.51 3.39
N PRO A 112 37.45 9.60 4.10
CA PRO A 112 37.44 9.77 5.55
C PRO A 112 36.66 11.02 5.91
N LEU A 113 35.84 10.92 6.97
CA LEU A 113 35.12 12.06 7.52
C LEU A 113 36.12 13.15 7.95
N PRO A 114 35.84 14.44 7.68
CA PRO A 114 36.71 15.51 8.12
C PRO A 114 36.75 15.55 9.64
N GLU A 115 37.96 15.64 10.21
CA GLU A 115 38.18 15.75 11.65
C GLU A 115 37.46 17.00 12.19
N GLU A 116 36.66 16.80 13.23
CA GLU A 116 35.95 17.90 13.90
C GLU A 116 36.96 18.89 14.45
N VAL A 117 36.93 20.12 13.92
CA VAL A 117 37.71 21.24 14.42
C VAL A 117 37.08 21.67 15.74
N HIS A 118 37.61 21.15 16.85
CA HIS A 118 37.30 21.70 18.17
C HIS A 118 37.98 23.07 18.32
N ALA A 119 37.17 24.11 18.49
CA ALA A 119 37.58 25.48 18.78
C ALA A 119 38.02 25.67 20.24
#